data_AF-A0AAW5P5P8-F1
#
_entry.id   AF-A0AAW5P5P8-F1
#
_cell.length_a   1.000
_cell.length_b   1.000
_cell.length_c   1.000
_cell.angle_alpha   90.00
_cell.angle_beta   90.00
_cell.angle_gamma   90.00
#
_symmetry.space_group_name_H-M   'P 1'
#
loop_
_entity.id
_entity.type
_entity.pdbx_description
1 polymer ?
#
loop_
_entity_poly.entity_id
_entity_poly.type
_entity_poly.pdbx_seq_one_letter_code
_entity_poly.pdbx_strand_id
1 'polypeptide(L)'
;MPDVDAFLDALRDEVTDLARTHLQEMQEAALEDGEAFLNQTQDDLKRWGRLLEQGELSREEFESLVRGQKDVAEMAALKQAGLAAVRAEQFRDALIDRIVGTASRILL
;
A
#
# COMPACT_ATOMS: atom_id res chain seq x y z
N MET A 1 -7.92 -14.51 16.21
CA MET A 1 -7.04 -13.39 16.61
C MET A 1 -7.30 -12.27 15.64
N PRO A 2 -7.17 -10.98 16.03
CA PRO A 2 -7.33 -9.89 15.07
C PRO A 2 -6.40 -10.15 13.88
N ASP A 3 -6.95 -10.29 12.67
CA ASP A 3 -6.13 -10.67 11.50
C ASP A 3 -5.51 -9.44 10.79
N VAL A 4 -5.56 -8.30 11.49
CA VAL A 4 -4.91 -7.05 11.08
C VAL A 4 -3.40 -7.17 11.10
N ASP A 5 -2.83 -7.97 12.01
CA ASP A 5 -1.39 -8.19 12.02
C ASP A 5 -0.97 -9.05 10.80
N ALA A 6 -1.73 -10.07 10.41
CA ALA A 6 -1.46 -10.82 9.17
C ALA A 6 -1.70 -9.99 7.90
N PHE A 7 -2.68 -9.09 7.93
CA PHE A 7 -2.86 -8.10 6.86
C PHE A 7 -1.61 -7.23 6.69
N LEU A 8 -1.07 -6.67 7.78
CA LEU A 8 0.14 -5.84 7.73
C LEU A 8 1.38 -6.63 7.30
N ASP A 9 1.52 -7.87 7.75
CA ASP A 9 2.60 -8.75 7.32
C ASP A 9 2.51 -9.07 5.83
N ALA A 10 1.30 -9.40 5.34
CA ALA A 10 1.07 -9.65 3.92
C ALA A 10 1.40 -8.42 3.05
N LEU A 11 1.09 -7.20 3.52
CA LEU A 11 1.41 -5.98 2.74
C LEU A 11 2.90 -5.83 2.45
N ARG A 12 3.79 -6.26 3.35
CA ARG A 12 5.25 -6.19 3.14
C ARG A 12 5.68 -7.09 1.99
N ASP A 13 5.13 -8.30 1.93
CA ASP A 13 5.38 -9.25 0.85
C ASP A 13 4.80 -8.73 -0.47
N GLU A 14 3.58 -8.17 -0.42
CA GLU A 14 2.88 -7.65 -1.59
C GLU A 14 3.58 -6.41 -2.19
N VAL A 15 4.17 -5.54 -1.37
CA VAL A 15 5.05 -4.45 -1.82
C VAL A 15 6.28 -4.99 -2.54
N THR A 16 6.88 -6.04 -1.98
CA THR A 16 8.06 -6.67 -2.56
C THR A 16 7.77 -7.26 -3.94
N ASP A 17 6.65 -7.96 -4.07
CA ASP A 17 6.22 -8.55 -5.33
C ASP A 17 5.82 -7.47 -6.35
N LEU A 18 5.20 -6.38 -5.91
CA LEU A 18 4.86 -5.25 -6.76
C LEU A 18 6.13 -4.59 -7.34
N ALA A 19 7.12 -4.31 -6.50
CA ALA A 19 8.41 -3.74 -6.91
C ALA A 19 9.11 -4.63 -7.95
N ARG A 20 9.17 -5.94 -7.68
CA ARG A 20 9.79 -6.93 -8.59
C ARG A 20 9.08 -7.03 -9.94
N THR A 21 7.75 -6.99 -9.94
CA THR A 21 6.95 -7.22 -11.14
C THR A 21 6.83 -5.99 -12.02
N HIS A 22 6.73 -4.79 -11.43
CA HIS A 22 6.44 -3.56 -12.17
C HIS A 22 7.67 -2.69 -12.43
N LEU A 23 8.70 -2.77 -11.58
CA LEU A 23 9.85 -1.88 -11.61
C LEU A 23 11.15 -2.64 -11.36
N GLN A 24 11.37 -3.76 -12.04
CA GLN A 24 12.54 -4.63 -11.84
C GLN A 24 13.88 -3.88 -11.89
N GLU A 25 14.06 -2.96 -12.84
CA GLU A 25 15.29 -2.15 -12.98
C GLU A 25 15.46 -1.09 -11.87
N MET A 26 14.38 -0.78 -11.14
CA MET A 26 14.33 0.21 -10.06
C MET A 26 13.76 -0.41 -8.78
N GLN A 27 13.97 -1.73 -8.59
CA GLN A 27 13.31 -2.49 -7.54
C GLN A 27 13.65 -1.94 -6.15
N GLU A 28 14.90 -1.56 -5.92
CA GLU A 28 15.36 -1.01 -4.64
C GLU A 28 14.63 0.29 -4.30
N ALA A 29 14.53 1.21 -5.26
CA ALA A 29 13.81 2.47 -5.07
C ALA A 29 12.29 2.25 -4.92
N ALA A 30 11.72 1.30 -5.65
CA ALA A 30 10.31 0.92 -5.51
C ALA A 30 9.99 0.31 -4.14
N LEU A 31 10.91 -0.53 -3.62
CA LEU A 31 10.83 -1.11 -2.29
C LEU A 31 10.92 -0.02 -1.22
N GLU A 32 11.90 0.87 -1.32
CA GLU A 32 12.09 1.98 -0.39
C GLU A 32 10.82 2.85 -0.30
N ASP A 33 10.28 3.24 -1.45
CA ASP A 33 9.05 4.05 -1.50
C ASP A 33 7.82 3.31 -0.96
N GLY A 34 7.69 2.01 -1.27
CA GLY A 34 6.60 1.17 -0.79
C GLY A 34 6.66 0.96 0.73
N GLU A 35 7.84 0.65 1.27
CA GLU A 35 8.07 0.50 2.71
C GLU A 35 7.87 1.83 3.45
N ALA A 36 8.36 2.94 2.89
CA ALA A 36 8.16 4.27 3.46
C ALA A 36 6.66 4.60 3.55
N PHE A 37 5.87 4.25 2.53
CA PHE A 37 4.43 4.43 2.56
C PHE A 37 3.76 3.57 3.64
N LEU A 38 4.08 2.27 3.71
CA LEU A 38 3.52 1.37 4.72
C LEU A 38 3.85 1.81 6.14
N ASN A 39 5.08 2.28 6.37
CA ASN A 39 5.51 2.75 7.69
C ASN A 39 4.77 4.05 8.09
N GLN A 40 4.61 5.00 7.16
CA GLN A 40 3.91 6.26 7.43
C GLN A 40 2.40 6.06 7.65
N THR A 41 1.81 5.07 7.00
CA THR A 41 0.37 4.79 7.07
C THR A 41 0.00 3.64 8.01
N GLN A 42 0.98 3.04 8.70
CA GLN A 42 0.79 1.80 9.47
C GLN A 42 -0.33 1.92 10.52
N ASP A 43 -0.33 2.98 11.31
CA ASP A 43 -1.30 3.19 12.39
C ASP A 43 -2.72 3.39 11.83
N ASP A 44 -2.83 4.10 10.71
CA ASP A 44 -4.10 4.30 10.01
C ASP A 44 -4.62 3.01 9.39
N LEU A 45 -3.77 2.27 8.68
CA LEU A 45 -4.10 0.96 8.12
C LEU A 45 -4.52 -0.03 9.22
N LYS A 46 -3.84 -0.01 10.37
CA LYS A 46 -4.20 -0.83 11.53
C LYS A 46 -5.56 -0.44 12.09
N ARG A 47 -5.85 0.85 12.21
CA ARG A 47 -7.13 1.36 12.69
C ARG A 47 -8.27 1.01 11.73
N TRP A 48 -8.12 1.34 10.45
CA TRP A 48 -9.15 1.09 9.44
C TRP A 48 -9.37 -0.40 9.18
N GLY A 49 -8.31 -1.20 9.22
CA GLY A 49 -8.40 -2.65 9.13
C GLY A 49 -9.24 -3.27 10.26
N ARG A 50 -9.12 -2.76 11.49
CA ARG A 50 -9.98 -3.19 12.61
C ARG A 50 -11.44 -2.79 12.40
N LEU A 51 -11.70 -1.58 11.92
CA LEU A 51 -13.07 -1.12 11.65
C LEU A 51 -13.71 -1.93 10.51
N LEU A 52 -12.92 -2.30 9.49
CA LEU A 52 -13.34 -3.17 8.40
C LEU A 52 -13.69 -4.58 8.91
N GLU A 53 -12.80 -5.18 9.71
CA GLU A 53 -13.02 -6.50 10.34
C GLU A 53 -14.29 -6.52 11.23
N GLN A 54 -14.59 -5.39 11.88
CA GLN A 54 -15.79 -5.21 12.73
C GLN A 54 -17.06 -4.91 11.93
N GLY A 55 -16.95 -4.67 10.62
CA GLY A 55 -18.07 -4.23 9.77
C GLY A 55 -18.53 -2.79 10.03
N GLU A 56 -17.75 -2.00 10.79
CA GLU A 56 -17.99 -0.57 11.03
C GLU A 56 -17.54 0.31 9.85
N LEU A 57 -16.78 -0.27 8.92
CA LEU A 57 -16.30 0.34 7.70
C LEU A 57 -16.61 -0.60 6.54
N SER A 58 -17.23 -0.10 5.47
CA SER A 58 -17.37 -0.86 4.23
C SER A 58 -16.04 -0.93 3.46
N ARG A 59 -15.95 -1.89 2.52
CA ARG A 59 -14.80 -1.97 1.59
C ARG A 59 -14.60 -0.65 0.82
N GLU A 60 -15.68 0.00 0.41
CA GLU A 60 -15.62 1.25 -0.36
C GLU A 60 -15.09 2.42 0.49
N GLU A 61 -15.53 2.50 1.75
CA GLU A 61 -15.02 3.50 2.70
C GLU A 61 -13.55 3.25 3.04
N PHE A 62 -13.15 1.98 3.24
CA PHE A 62 -11.74 1.61 3.40
C PHE A 62 -10.89 2.05 2.22
N GLU A 63 -11.33 1.72 1.00
CA GLU A 63 -10.64 2.10 -0.23
C GLU A 63 -10.52 3.63 -0.35
N SER A 64 -11.57 4.37 -0.02
CA SER A 64 -11.55 5.83 -0.02
C SER A 64 -10.52 6.40 0.95
N LEU A 65 -10.43 5.85 2.17
CA LEU A 65 -9.46 6.26 3.19
C LEU A 65 -8.01 5.99 2.75
N VAL A 66 -7.73 4.80 2.21
CA VAL A 66 -6.39 4.46 1.71
C VAL A 66 -6.01 5.33 0.51
N ARG A 67 -6.93 5.58 -0.41
CA ARG A 67 -6.71 6.51 -1.54
C ARG A 67 -6.48 7.95 -1.08
N GLY A 68 -7.09 8.37 0.04
CA GLY A 68 -6.84 9.67 0.66
C GLY A 68 -5.38 9.86 1.12
N GLN A 69 -4.64 8.77 1.37
CA GLN A 69 -3.22 8.83 1.74
C GLN A 69 -2.28 8.93 0.53
N LYS A 70 -2.80 9.07 -0.69
CA LYS A 70 -2.00 9.14 -1.91
C LYS A 70 -0.96 10.25 -1.92
N ASP A 71 -1.23 11.38 -1.25
CA ASP A 71 -0.28 12.49 -1.12
C ASP A 71 0.91 12.13 -0.21
N VAL A 72 0.74 11.19 0.72
CA VAL A 72 1.81 10.65 1.59
C VAL A 72 2.74 9.72 0.78
N ALA A 73 2.22 9.08 -0.26
CA ALA A 73 3.00 8.30 -1.23
C ALA A 73 3.73 9.22 -2.23
N GLU A 74 4.78 9.91 -1.77
CA GLU A 74 5.53 10.85 -2.62
C GLU A 74 6.36 10.17 -3.73
N MET A 75 6.65 8.88 -3.60
CA MET A 75 7.50 8.12 -4.53
C MET A 75 8.87 8.81 -4.78
N ALA A 76 9.49 9.26 -3.68
CA ALA A 76 10.66 10.11 -3.71
C ALA A 76 11.88 9.34 -4.24
N ALA A 77 12.07 8.09 -3.83
CA ALA A 77 13.20 7.27 -4.26
C ALA A 77 13.11 6.97 -5.76
N LEU A 78 11.92 6.61 -6.26
CA LEU A 78 11.68 6.39 -7.69
C LEU A 78 11.90 7.64 -8.53
N LYS A 79 11.45 8.81 -8.05
CA LYS A 79 11.72 10.09 -8.72
C LYS A 79 13.22 10.41 -8.76
N GLN A 80 13.94 10.17 -7.67
CA GLN A 80 15.40 10.36 -7.59
C GLN A 80 16.16 9.38 -8.49
N ALA A 81 15.67 8.15 -8.63
CA ALA A 81 16.18 7.17 -9.58
C ALA A 81 15.89 7.53 -11.05
N GLY A 82 15.16 8.62 -11.31
CA GLY A 82 14.86 9.12 -12.65
C GLY A 82 13.62 8.50 -13.29
N LEU A 83 12.76 7.83 -12.51
CA LEU A 83 11.50 7.31 -13.02
C LEU A 83 10.60 8.47 -13.48
N ALA A 84 10.02 8.33 -14.68
CA ALA A 84 9.06 9.31 -15.18
C ALA A 84 7.88 9.46 -14.21
N ALA A 85 7.43 10.69 -13.98
CA ALA A 85 6.36 10.99 -13.03
C ALA A 85 5.09 10.15 -13.26
N VAL A 86 4.70 9.94 -14.52
CA VAL A 86 3.54 9.09 -14.88
C VAL A 86 3.73 7.63 -14.46
N ARG A 87 4.96 7.11 -14.49
CA ARG A 87 5.24 5.74 -14.03
C ARG A 87 5.28 5.64 -12.50
N ALA A 88 5.80 6.64 -11.82
CA ALA A 88 5.71 6.72 -10.36
C ALA A 88 4.24 6.77 -9.89
N GLU A 89 3.41 7.52 -10.60
CA GLU A 89 1.96 7.57 -10.39
C GLU A 89 1.30 6.19 -10.53
N GLN A 90 1.60 5.48 -11.63
CA GLN A 90 1.07 4.14 -11.88
C GLN A 90 1.48 3.14 -10.80
N PHE A 91 2.74 3.20 -10.34
CA PHE A 91 3.21 2.34 -9.26
C PHE A 91 2.47 2.63 -7.94
N ARG A 92 2.27 3.91 -7.61
CA ARG A 92 1.49 4.34 -6.45
C ARG A 92 0.04 3.86 -6.51
N ASP A 93 -0.61 3.97 -7.66
CA ASP A 93 -1.98 3.47 -7.84
C ASP A 93 -2.02 1.94 -7.66
N ALA A 94 -1.07 1.22 -8.25
CA ALA A 94 -0.96 -0.23 -8.10
C ALA A 94 -0.69 -0.66 -6.64
N LEU A 95 0.09 0.12 -5.89
CA LEU A 95 0.33 -0.08 -4.46
C LEU A 95 -0.96 0.07 -3.65
N ILE A 96 -1.72 1.14 -3.89
CA ILE A 96 -3.00 1.37 -3.22
C ILE A 96 -4.00 0.26 -3.54
N ASP A 97 -4.13 -0.10 -4.81
CA ASP A 97 -5.02 -1.19 -5.25
C ASP A 97 -4.63 -2.51 -4.58
N ARG A 98 -3.32 -2.78 -4.45
CA ARG A 98 -2.81 -3.96 -3.77
C ARG A 98 -3.18 -3.97 -2.28
N ILE A 99 -3.11 -2.83 -1.60
CA ILE A 99 -3.49 -2.71 -0.19
C ILE A 99 -4.97 -3.04 -0.01
N VAL A 100 -5.84 -2.45 -0.83
CA VAL A 100 -7.30 -2.68 -0.78
C VAL A 100 -7.64 -4.13 -1.09
N GLY A 101 -6.99 -4.73 -2.11
CA GLY A 101 -7.16 -6.14 -2.45
C GLY A 101 -6.72 -7.08 -1.33
N THR A 102 -5.60 -6.78 -0.68
CA THR A 102 -5.07 -7.59 0.44
C THR A 102 -5.97 -7.49 1.67
N ALA A 103 -6.45 -6.29 2.00
CA ALA A 103 -7.44 -6.09 3.06
C ALA A 103 -8.72 -6.88 2.78
N SER A 104 -9.24 -6.81 1.56
CA SER A 104 -10.45 -7.55 1.15
C SER A 104 -10.28 -9.07 1.20
N ARG A 105 -9.05 -9.57 1.05
CA ARG A 105 -8.75 -11.01 1.06
C ARG A 105 -8.56 -11.57 2.48
N ILE A 106 -8.10 -10.75 3.41
CA ILE A 106 -7.71 -11.18 4.76
C ILE A 106 -8.76 -10.79 5.81
N LEU A 107 -9.39 -9.63 5.65
CA LEU A 107 -10.25 -9.02 6.68
C LEU A 107 -11.76 -9.17 6.40
N LEU A 108 -12.14 -9.66 5.21
CA LEU A 108 -13.53 -9.87 4.77
C LEU A 108 -13.73 -11.33 4.33
#